data_AF-A0A5C9EBL4-F1
#
_entry.id   AF-A0A5C9EBL4-F1
#
_cell.length_a   1.000
_cell.length_b   1.000
_cell.length_c   1.000
_cell.angle_alpha   90.00
_cell.angle_beta   90.00
_cell.angle_gamma   90.00
#
_symmetry.space_group_name_H-M   'P 1'
#
loop_
_entity.id
_entity.type
_entity.pdbx_description
1 polymer ?
#
loop_
_entity_poly.entity_id
_entity_poly.type
_entity_poly.pdbx_seq_one_letter_code
_entity_poly.pdbx_strand_id
1 'polypeptide(L)'
;MSDIKLFHFGAFCPYGLHMIGEVDIAAKKLDYSFSVYDIGKEPRYAKEFEIFTPYMLLVNDELRYCKPMSHTQLIKKIKNKELDSWRRYTQRDPIREAFRIEDLRYNEIYRSVPICMEGTVDVYDAQKSNWALHHHKSTGIIHFGYIAWSKQSYFPVGANQILPANLIPFPIPEHNKEIAFIICLHSKPKMGDYRRDLIRHAIKDLPSRGYTSCQVIAGKNTAYPNGPAYIFEEYDFEEKTILQKVELKDGYEPLILLEYQFT
;
A
#
# COMPACT_ATOMS: atom_id res chain seq x y z
N MET A 1 -22.93 -4.60 19.61
CA MET A 1 -23.64 -4.02 18.45
C MET A 1 -22.75 -4.30 17.25
N SER A 2 -23.30 -4.78 16.14
CA SER A 2 -22.47 -5.12 14.98
C SER A 2 -22.02 -3.87 14.24
N ASP A 3 -20.76 -3.83 13.86
CA ASP A 3 -20.14 -2.65 13.27
C ASP A 3 -19.06 -2.99 12.24
N ILE A 4 -18.84 -2.02 11.35
CA ILE A 4 -17.75 -2.02 10.38
C ILE A 4 -16.98 -0.73 10.56
N LYS A 5 -15.67 -0.82 10.76
CA LYS A 5 -14.73 0.30 10.77
C LYS A 5 -13.87 0.23 9.51
N LEU A 6 -13.85 1.30 8.72
CA LEU A 6 -12.92 1.45 7.59
C LEU A 6 -11.85 2.45 7.96
N PHE A 7 -10.59 2.04 7.81
CA PHE A 7 -9.43 2.88 7.98
C PHE A 7 -8.77 3.12 6.62
N HIS A 8 -8.40 4.37 6.33
CA HIS A 8 -7.72 4.74 5.09
C HIS A 8 -6.71 5.85 5.31
N PHE A 9 -5.65 5.89 4.51
CA PHE A 9 -4.67 6.98 4.52
C PHE A 9 -5.05 8.06 3.50
N GLY A 10 -5.94 8.98 3.89
CA GLY A 10 -6.43 10.05 3.02
C GLY A 10 -6.85 9.54 1.63
N ALA A 11 -6.42 10.24 0.58
CA ALA A 11 -6.58 9.83 -0.81
C ALA A 11 -5.30 9.20 -1.41
N PHE A 12 -4.34 8.77 -0.57
CA PHE A 12 -3.12 8.12 -1.06
C PHE A 12 -3.47 6.84 -1.85
N CYS A 13 -4.28 5.97 -1.24
CA CYS A 13 -4.73 4.74 -1.87
C CYS A 13 -6.11 4.96 -2.49
N PRO A 14 -6.29 4.85 -3.81
CA PRO A 14 -7.58 5.09 -4.44
C PRO A 14 -8.63 4.05 -4.02
N TYR A 15 -8.18 2.83 -3.67
CA TYR A 15 -9.07 1.83 -3.08
C TYR A 15 -9.63 2.23 -1.72
N GLY A 16 -8.91 3.01 -0.91
CA GLY A 16 -9.43 3.46 0.38
C GLY A 16 -10.72 4.25 0.22
N LEU A 17 -10.77 5.14 -0.77
CA LEU A 17 -11.94 5.96 -1.08
C LEU A 17 -13.04 5.16 -1.79
N HIS A 18 -12.66 4.31 -2.75
CA HIS A 18 -13.63 3.41 -3.41
C HIS A 18 -14.37 2.53 -2.40
N MET A 19 -13.64 1.98 -1.43
CA MET A 19 -14.18 1.07 -0.43
C MET A 19 -15.16 1.73 0.55
N ILE A 20 -15.13 3.05 0.74
CA ILE A 20 -16.15 3.74 1.55
C ILE A 20 -17.55 3.48 0.98
N GLY A 21 -17.71 3.57 -0.35
CA GLY A 21 -19.00 3.32 -1.00
C GLY A 21 -19.43 1.85 -0.92
N GLU A 22 -18.52 0.92 -1.20
CA GLU A 22 -18.82 -0.52 -1.13
C GLU A 22 -19.18 -0.96 0.31
N VAL A 23 -18.51 -0.41 1.32
CA VAL A 23 -18.78 -0.75 2.72
C VAL A 23 -20.09 -0.14 3.21
N ASP A 24 -20.41 1.10 2.83
CA ASP A 24 -21.70 1.72 3.17
C ASP A 24 -22.89 0.88 2.64
N ILE A 25 -22.80 0.40 1.40
CA ILE A 25 -23.82 -0.50 0.82
C ILE A 25 -23.90 -1.82 1.60
N ALA A 26 -22.76 -2.40 1.97
CA ALA A 26 -22.72 -3.65 2.74
C ALA A 26 -23.29 -3.50 4.15
N ALA A 27 -22.91 -2.43 4.86
CA ALA A 27 -23.37 -2.12 6.21
C ALA A 27 -24.89 -1.96 6.25
N LYS A 28 -25.47 -1.20 5.31
CA LYS A 28 -26.94 -1.04 5.18
C LYS A 28 -27.65 -2.35 4.93
N LYS A 29 -27.10 -3.23 4.09
CA LYS A 29 -27.69 -4.55 3.79
C LYS A 29 -27.57 -5.55 4.94
N LEU A 30 -26.61 -5.34 5.85
CA LEU A 30 -26.36 -6.20 7.01
C LEU A 30 -26.99 -5.65 8.30
N ASP A 31 -27.52 -4.43 8.28
CA ASP A 31 -27.97 -3.68 9.47
C ASP A 31 -26.83 -3.46 10.49
N TYR A 32 -25.64 -3.10 9.98
CA TYR A 32 -24.45 -2.81 10.78
C TYR A 32 -24.20 -1.31 10.84
N SER A 33 -23.65 -0.82 11.94
CA SER A 33 -23.12 0.54 11.99
C SER A 33 -21.84 0.65 11.16
N PHE A 34 -21.59 1.82 10.58
CA PHE A 34 -20.41 2.07 9.74
C PHE A 34 -19.69 3.34 10.19
N SER A 35 -18.39 3.22 10.44
CA SER A 35 -17.49 4.33 10.79
C SER A 35 -16.29 4.38 9.85
N VAL A 36 -15.84 5.59 9.50
CA VAL A 36 -14.70 5.83 8.62
C VAL A 36 -13.65 6.66 9.37
N TYR A 37 -12.39 6.21 9.29
CA TYR A 37 -11.26 6.81 9.98
C TYR A 37 -10.13 7.12 9.00
N ASP A 38 -9.74 8.39 8.90
CA ASP A 38 -8.59 8.83 8.11
C ASP A 38 -7.33 8.82 8.98
N ILE A 39 -6.51 7.77 8.85
CA ILE A 39 -5.28 7.61 9.65
C ILE A 39 -4.21 8.64 9.29
N GLY A 40 -4.33 9.34 8.17
CA GLY A 40 -3.44 10.47 7.85
C GLY A 40 -3.74 11.72 8.66
N LYS A 41 -4.99 11.88 9.13
CA LYS A 41 -5.42 13.01 9.98
C LYS A 41 -5.37 12.67 11.46
N GLU A 42 -5.66 11.42 11.81
CA GLU A 42 -5.62 10.93 13.18
C GLU A 42 -4.73 9.68 13.30
N PRO A 43 -3.38 9.83 13.26
CA PRO A 43 -2.44 8.69 13.30
C PRO A 43 -2.58 7.80 14.53
N ARG A 44 -3.16 8.31 15.63
CA ARG A 44 -3.44 7.53 16.84
C ARG A 44 -4.23 6.24 16.55
N TYR A 45 -5.15 6.28 15.58
CA TYR A 45 -5.95 5.10 15.22
C TYR A 45 -5.11 4.00 14.60
N ALA A 46 -4.04 4.34 13.88
CA ALA A 46 -3.13 3.32 13.34
C ALA A 46 -2.41 2.56 14.46
N LYS A 47 -2.08 3.24 15.56
CA LYS A 47 -1.53 2.59 16.76
C LYS A 47 -2.57 1.78 17.52
N GLU A 48 -3.73 2.37 17.78
CA GLU A 48 -4.82 1.74 18.56
C GLU A 48 -5.33 0.45 17.91
N PHE A 49 -5.47 0.45 16.58
CA PHE A 49 -6.01 -0.66 15.82
C PHE A 49 -4.95 -1.50 15.10
N GLU A 50 -3.66 -1.27 15.35
CA GLU A 50 -2.54 -1.99 14.73
C GLU A 50 -2.63 -2.00 13.18
N ILE A 51 -2.64 -0.81 12.59
CA ILE A 51 -2.80 -0.60 11.15
C ILE A 51 -1.45 -0.32 10.51
N PHE A 52 -1.06 -1.22 9.61
CA PHE A 52 0.24 -1.19 8.92
C PHE A 52 0.10 -1.04 7.41
N THR A 53 -1.10 -0.70 6.93
CA THR A 53 -1.37 -0.49 5.50
C THR A 53 -2.23 0.73 5.23
N PRO A 54 -2.17 1.29 4.01
CA PRO A 54 -2.96 2.47 3.64
C PRO A 54 -4.49 2.27 3.67
N TYR A 55 -4.94 1.04 3.90
CA TYR A 55 -6.34 0.65 3.96
C TYR A 55 -6.49 -0.60 4.86
N MET A 56 -7.54 -0.63 5.67
CA MET A 56 -7.97 -1.80 6.44
C MET A 56 -9.47 -1.71 6.77
N LEU A 57 -10.19 -2.83 6.72
CA LEU A 57 -11.51 -2.98 7.35
C LEU A 57 -11.41 -3.82 8.60
N LEU A 58 -12.20 -3.46 9.60
CA LEU A 58 -12.41 -4.24 10.82
C LEU A 58 -13.91 -4.42 11.03
N VAL A 59 -14.37 -5.66 11.12
CA VAL A 59 -15.77 -6.00 11.36
C VAL A 59 -15.91 -6.63 12.74
N ASN A 60 -16.76 -6.05 13.58
CA ASN A 60 -17.03 -6.49 14.95
C ASN A 60 -15.77 -6.65 15.81
N ASP A 61 -14.74 -5.81 15.58
CA ASP A 61 -13.44 -5.87 16.26
C ASP A 61 -12.68 -7.22 16.14
N GLU A 62 -13.11 -8.09 15.23
CA GLU A 62 -12.57 -9.44 15.04
C GLU A 62 -12.01 -9.64 13.63
N LEU A 63 -12.85 -9.43 12.61
CA LEU A 63 -12.49 -9.79 11.23
C LEU A 63 -11.77 -8.63 10.54
N ARG A 64 -10.49 -8.83 10.24
CA ARG A 64 -9.65 -7.89 9.50
C ARG A 64 -9.65 -8.23 8.02
N TYR A 65 -9.98 -7.24 7.18
CA TYR A 65 -9.85 -7.34 5.73
C TYR A 65 -8.89 -6.27 5.22
N CYS A 66 -7.87 -6.70 4.49
CA CYS A 66 -6.84 -5.81 3.99
C CYS A 66 -6.86 -5.71 2.47
N LYS A 67 -7.80 -6.40 1.82
CA LYS A 67 -8.00 -6.37 0.38
C LYS A 67 -9.29 -5.61 -0.01
N PRO A 68 -9.24 -4.78 -1.06
CA PRO A 68 -10.45 -4.19 -1.64
C PRO A 68 -11.37 -5.28 -2.23
N MET A 69 -12.69 -5.13 -2.05
CA MET A 69 -13.69 -6.10 -2.51
C MET A 69 -15.04 -5.43 -2.73
N SER A 70 -15.89 -6.00 -3.58
CA SER A 70 -17.25 -5.47 -3.75
C SER A 70 -18.11 -5.73 -2.52
N HIS A 71 -19.16 -4.93 -2.33
CA HIS A 71 -20.13 -5.10 -1.25
C HIS A 71 -20.75 -6.51 -1.23
N THR A 72 -20.99 -7.11 -2.40
CA THR A 72 -21.50 -8.49 -2.50
C THR A 72 -20.50 -9.50 -1.96
N GLN A 73 -19.21 -9.34 -2.27
CA GLN A 73 -18.15 -10.18 -1.71
C GLN A 73 -18.00 -9.97 -0.20
N LEU A 74 -18.03 -8.72 0.26
CA LEU A 74 -17.93 -8.36 1.67
C LEU A 74 -19.08 -8.97 2.49
N ILE A 75 -20.32 -8.81 2.04
CA ILE A 75 -21.51 -9.40 2.70
C ILE A 75 -21.36 -10.91 2.84
N LYS A 76 -20.94 -11.60 1.76
CA LYS A 76 -20.73 -13.04 1.79
C LYS A 76 -19.67 -13.42 2.83
N LYS A 77 -18.53 -12.72 2.82
CA LYS A 77 -17.43 -13.00 3.75
C LYS A 77 -17.84 -12.78 5.20
N ILE A 78 -18.53 -11.69 5.51
CA ILE A 78 -19.01 -11.39 6.86
C ILE A 78 -19.99 -12.48 7.33
N LYS A 79 -20.99 -12.82 6.51
CA LYS A 79 -21.98 -13.86 6.85
C LYS A 79 -21.35 -15.22 7.12
N ASN A 80 -20.32 -15.57 6.36
CA ASN A 80 -19.64 -16.85 6.47
C ASN A 80 -18.43 -16.83 7.43
N LYS A 81 -18.12 -15.68 8.05
CA LYS A 81 -16.88 -15.44 8.82
C LYS A 81 -15.62 -15.86 8.05
N GLU A 82 -15.58 -15.62 6.75
CA GLU A 82 -14.46 -15.98 5.89
C GLU A 82 -13.35 -14.91 5.96
N LEU A 83 -12.12 -15.33 6.26
CA LEU A 83 -10.93 -14.48 6.24
C LEU A 83 -10.43 -14.19 4.82
N ASP A 84 -9.55 -13.19 4.68
CA ASP A 84 -8.89 -12.89 3.41
C ASP A 84 -7.99 -14.05 2.97
N SER A 85 -8.11 -14.43 1.70
CA SER A 85 -7.20 -15.41 1.09
C SER A 85 -6.08 -14.67 0.36
N TRP A 86 -4.95 -14.49 1.02
CA TRP A 86 -3.69 -14.26 0.31
C TRP A 86 -3.01 -15.61 0.16
N ARG A 87 -3.17 -16.23 -1.01
CA ARG A 87 -2.40 -17.44 -1.31
C ARG A 87 -0.92 -17.10 -1.18
N ARG A 88 -0.11 -18.03 -0.66
CA ARG A 88 1.37 -17.96 -0.73
C ARG A 88 1.76 -17.44 -2.10
N TYR A 89 2.66 -16.46 -2.15
CA TYR A 89 3.04 -15.83 -3.40
C TYR A 89 3.61 -16.91 -4.34
N THR A 90 2.81 -17.30 -5.32
CA THR A 90 3.33 -17.91 -6.53
C THR A 90 3.58 -16.75 -7.47
N GLN A 91 4.82 -16.62 -7.93
CA GLN A 91 5.12 -15.68 -8.98
C GLN A 91 4.26 -16.03 -10.21
N ARG A 92 3.19 -15.27 -10.43
CA ARG A 92 2.24 -15.52 -11.52
C ARG A 92 2.69 -14.89 -12.83
N ASP A 93 3.34 -13.75 -12.72
CA ASP A 93 3.81 -12.96 -13.85
C ASP A 93 5.34 -13.11 -13.99
N PRO A 94 5.87 -13.17 -15.23
CA PRO A 94 7.31 -13.24 -15.46
C PRO A 94 7.99 -11.97 -14.93
N ILE A 95 9.16 -12.11 -14.30
CA ILE A 95 10.01 -10.96 -13.96
C ILE A 95 10.39 -10.23 -15.25
N ARG A 96 10.28 -8.90 -15.24
CA ARG A 96 10.66 -8.04 -16.36
C ARG A 96 11.45 -6.84 -15.88
N GLU A 97 12.30 -6.33 -16.74
CA GLU A 97 12.95 -5.02 -16.56
C GLU A 97 12.12 -3.94 -17.25
N ALA A 98 12.07 -2.76 -16.64
CA ALA A 98 11.41 -1.60 -17.22
C ALA A 98 12.25 -1.09 -18.40
N PHE A 99 11.57 -0.62 -19.44
CA PHE A 99 12.24 0.12 -20.52
C PHE A 99 12.75 1.47 -20.04
N ARG A 100 11.99 2.09 -19.13
CA ARG A 100 12.27 3.40 -18.56
C ARG A 100 11.63 3.48 -17.18
N ILE A 101 12.36 4.09 -16.25
CA ILE A 101 11.86 4.48 -14.92
C ILE A 101 11.97 6.00 -14.81
N GLU A 102 10.91 6.64 -14.33
CA GLU A 102 10.85 8.10 -14.15
C GLU A 102 10.47 8.44 -12.71
N ASP A 103 10.88 9.62 -12.25
CA ASP A 103 10.40 10.21 -11.00
C ASP A 103 8.88 10.34 -11.03
N LEU A 104 8.24 9.94 -9.92
CA LEU A 104 6.85 10.23 -9.64
C LEU A 104 6.79 11.47 -8.73
N ARG A 105 6.47 12.63 -9.30
CA ARG A 105 6.35 13.89 -8.55
C ARG A 105 4.93 14.12 -8.04
N TYR A 106 4.76 15.04 -7.09
CA TYR A 106 3.46 15.36 -6.50
C TYR A 106 2.38 15.70 -7.54
N ASN A 107 2.76 16.41 -8.60
CA ASN A 107 1.87 16.84 -9.69
C ASN A 107 1.66 15.75 -10.76
N GLU A 108 2.34 14.62 -10.66
CA GLU A 108 2.26 13.49 -11.59
C GLU A 108 1.83 12.19 -10.91
N ILE A 109 1.56 12.23 -9.60
CA ILE A 109 1.25 11.05 -8.78
C ILE A 109 0.03 10.27 -9.30
N TYR A 110 -0.90 10.94 -9.97
CA TYR A 110 -2.09 10.35 -10.59
C TYR A 110 -1.72 9.25 -11.60
N ARG A 111 -0.55 9.31 -12.23
CA ARG A 111 -0.06 8.26 -13.16
C ARG A 111 0.06 6.88 -12.50
N SER A 112 0.11 6.81 -11.17
CA SER A 112 0.11 5.54 -10.42
C SER A 112 -1.28 4.89 -10.30
N VAL A 113 -2.38 5.64 -10.46
CA VAL A 113 -3.75 5.14 -10.27
C VAL A 113 -4.10 4.01 -11.25
N PRO A 114 -3.83 4.13 -12.57
CA PRO A 114 -4.18 3.07 -13.54
C PRO A 114 -3.41 1.76 -13.39
N ILE A 115 -2.35 1.74 -12.55
CA ILE A 115 -1.59 0.54 -12.21
C ILE A 115 -2.37 -0.33 -11.23
N CYS A 116 -3.07 0.32 -10.30
CA CYS A 116 -3.80 -0.33 -9.21
C CYS A 116 -5.29 -0.48 -9.53
N MET A 117 -5.89 0.47 -10.24
CA MET A 117 -7.32 0.48 -10.55
C MET A 117 -7.56 0.58 -12.06
N GLU A 118 -8.00 -0.51 -12.67
CA GLU A 118 -8.41 -0.52 -14.07
C GLU A 118 -9.78 0.14 -14.26
N GLY A 119 -9.94 0.98 -15.29
CA GLY A 119 -11.23 1.46 -15.77
C GLY A 119 -11.93 2.56 -14.95
N THR A 120 -11.30 3.12 -13.92
CA THR A 120 -11.88 4.19 -13.09
C THR A 120 -10.82 5.24 -12.76
N VAL A 121 -10.69 6.28 -13.59
CA VAL A 121 -9.46 7.09 -13.62
C VAL A 121 -9.72 8.52 -13.10
N ASP A 122 -10.68 9.25 -13.65
CA ASP A 122 -10.71 10.71 -13.47
C ASP A 122 -10.95 11.19 -12.02
N VAL A 123 -11.90 10.59 -11.29
CA VAL A 123 -12.24 11.04 -9.92
C VAL A 123 -11.12 10.71 -8.92
N TYR A 124 -10.51 9.52 -9.04
CA TYR A 124 -9.46 9.09 -8.12
C TYR A 124 -8.11 9.75 -8.45
N ASP A 125 -7.86 10.09 -9.72
CA ASP A 125 -6.71 10.88 -10.16
C ASP A 125 -6.72 12.26 -9.50
N ALA A 126 -7.86 12.96 -9.53
CA ALA A 126 -8.00 14.27 -8.91
C ALA A 126 -7.83 14.21 -7.39
N GLN A 127 -8.42 13.20 -6.73
CA GLN A 127 -8.30 13.03 -5.28
C GLN A 127 -6.85 12.73 -4.86
N LYS A 128 -6.15 11.82 -5.55
CA LYS A 128 -4.76 11.50 -5.26
C LYS A 128 -3.83 12.68 -5.54
N SER A 129 -4.07 13.42 -6.62
CA SER A 129 -3.33 14.65 -6.95
C SER A 129 -3.52 15.74 -5.88
N ASN A 130 -4.75 15.95 -5.41
CA ASN A 130 -5.02 16.89 -4.33
C ASN A 130 -4.36 16.49 -3.02
N TRP A 131 -4.36 15.20 -2.70
CA TRP A 131 -3.65 14.67 -1.53
C TRP A 131 -2.14 14.92 -1.62
N ALA A 132 -1.51 14.65 -2.76
CA ALA A 132 -0.08 14.89 -2.93
C ALA A 132 0.26 16.39 -2.94
N LEU A 133 -0.57 17.22 -3.57
CA LEU A 133 -0.43 18.68 -3.52
C LEU A 133 -0.52 19.22 -2.09
N HIS A 134 -1.43 18.68 -1.27
CA HIS A 134 -1.54 19.06 0.14
C HIS A 134 -0.27 18.68 0.93
N HIS A 135 0.27 17.49 0.71
CA HIS A 135 1.52 17.06 1.34
C HIS A 135 2.71 17.91 0.87
N HIS A 136 2.81 18.18 -0.43
CA HIS A 136 3.81 19.09 -0.98
C HIS A 136 3.76 20.48 -0.32
N LYS A 137 2.55 21.07 -0.22
CA LYS A 137 2.38 22.39 0.40
C LYS A 137 2.72 22.43 1.89
N SER A 138 2.48 21.33 2.61
CA SER A 138 2.67 21.28 4.07
C SER A 138 4.08 20.85 4.48
N THR A 139 4.77 20.06 3.67
CA THR A 139 6.08 19.47 4.04
C THR A 139 7.21 19.84 3.08
N GLY A 140 6.90 20.43 1.92
CA GLY A 140 7.87 20.73 0.87
C GLY A 140 8.25 19.52 0.01
N ILE A 141 7.72 18.33 0.27
CA ILE A 141 8.09 17.13 -0.48
C ILE A 141 7.68 17.22 -1.95
N ILE A 142 8.61 16.95 -2.86
CA ILE A 142 8.37 16.97 -4.32
C ILE A 142 8.29 15.55 -4.89
N HIS A 143 9.15 14.66 -4.39
CA HIS A 143 9.33 13.30 -4.88
C HIS A 143 8.46 12.30 -4.11
N PHE A 144 7.67 11.51 -4.81
CA PHE A 144 6.72 10.53 -4.27
C PHE A 144 7.03 9.09 -4.71
N GLY A 145 8.21 8.82 -5.28
CA GLY A 145 8.64 7.48 -5.74
C GLY A 145 8.90 7.44 -7.24
N TYR A 146 8.70 6.28 -7.86
CA TYR A 146 9.04 6.06 -9.27
C TYR A 146 7.93 5.34 -10.04
N ILE A 147 7.92 5.55 -11.35
CA ILE A 147 7.00 4.89 -12.27
C ILE A 147 7.75 4.18 -13.39
N ALA A 148 7.38 2.93 -13.64
CA ALA A 148 8.00 2.06 -14.63
C ALA A 148 7.16 1.99 -15.91
N TRP A 149 7.85 2.00 -17.05
CA TRP A 149 7.28 1.91 -18.39
C TRP A 149 7.81 0.69 -19.14
N SER A 150 6.98 0.12 -20.02
CA SER A 150 7.36 -0.98 -20.93
C SER A 150 7.34 -0.50 -22.38
N LYS A 151 8.22 -1.03 -23.24
CA LYS A 151 8.17 -0.77 -24.70
C LYS A 151 6.84 -1.18 -25.33
N GLN A 152 6.10 -2.09 -24.69
CA GLN A 152 4.89 -2.72 -25.22
C GLN A 152 3.60 -2.01 -24.78
N SER A 153 3.70 -0.96 -23.95
CA SER A 153 2.55 -0.30 -23.34
C SER A 153 2.71 1.21 -23.30
N TYR A 154 1.65 1.92 -23.70
CA TYR A 154 1.53 3.36 -23.49
C TYR A 154 1.11 3.73 -22.06
N PHE A 155 0.78 2.73 -21.23
CA PHE A 155 0.45 2.91 -19.82
C PHE A 155 1.59 2.44 -18.92
N PRO A 156 1.76 3.06 -17.74
CA PRO A 156 2.66 2.58 -16.71
C PRO A 156 2.42 1.10 -16.36
N VAL A 157 3.51 0.37 -16.13
CA VAL A 157 3.50 -1.07 -15.84
C VAL A 157 3.89 -1.40 -14.40
N GLY A 158 4.37 -0.42 -13.64
CA GLY A 158 4.66 -0.58 -12.23
C GLY A 158 4.94 0.77 -11.57
N ALA A 159 4.81 0.81 -10.26
CA ALA A 159 5.19 1.98 -9.47
C ALA A 159 5.68 1.54 -8.10
N ASN A 160 6.63 2.32 -7.56
CA ASN A 160 6.82 2.39 -6.13
C ASN A 160 6.41 3.80 -5.66
N GLN A 161 5.87 3.89 -4.46
CA GLN A 161 5.53 5.17 -3.86
C GLN A 161 6.24 5.28 -2.54
N ILE A 162 6.89 6.42 -2.33
CA ILE A 162 7.83 6.65 -1.24
C ILE A 162 7.46 7.95 -0.54
N LEU A 163 7.49 7.92 0.80
CA LEU A 163 7.45 9.10 1.66
C LEU A 163 8.57 9.00 2.70
N PRO A 164 9.04 10.11 3.25
CA PRO A 164 9.79 10.12 4.50
C PRO A 164 9.03 9.36 5.60
N ALA A 165 9.73 8.55 6.40
CA ALA A 165 9.12 7.70 7.42
C ALA A 165 8.31 8.51 8.44
N ASN A 166 8.75 9.73 8.78
CA ASN A 166 8.01 10.62 9.68
C ASN A 166 6.66 11.13 9.14
N LEU A 167 6.33 10.90 7.88
CA LEU A 167 5.03 11.20 7.28
C LEU A 167 4.11 9.96 7.18
N ILE A 168 4.60 8.79 7.59
CA ILE A 168 3.85 7.54 7.57
C ILE A 168 3.02 7.44 8.86
N PRO A 169 1.70 7.14 8.79
CA PRO A 169 0.88 7.09 9.99
C PRO A 169 1.02 5.78 10.78
N PHE A 170 1.70 4.77 10.23
CA PHE A 170 1.79 3.43 10.83
C PHE A 170 2.64 3.42 12.10
N PRO A 171 2.34 2.57 13.09
CA PRO A 171 3.11 2.50 14.33
C PRO A 171 4.41 1.70 14.14
N ILE A 172 5.30 2.16 13.25
CA ILE A 172 6.64 1.61 13.05
C ILE A 172 7.63 2.12 14.12
N PRO A 173 8.71 1.39 14.44
CA PRO A 173 9.66 1.75 15.50
C PRO A 173 10.41 3.06 15.26
N GLU A 174 10.69 3.42 14.00
CA GLU A 174 11.51 4.59 13.65
C GLU A 174 10.78 5.50 12.64
N HIS A 175 10.63 6.78 13.01
CA HIS A 175 9.91 7.81 12.24
C HIS A 175 10.82 9.02 11.99
N ASN A 176 11.90 8.83 11.22
CA ASN A 176 12.82 9.91 10.86
C ASN A 176 12.56 10.38 9.42
N LYS A 177 12.68 11.69 9.17
CA LYS A 177 12.61 12.30 7.83
C LYS A 177 13.74 11.86 6.89
N GLU A 178 14.85 11.40 7.45
CA GLU A 178 16.03 10.90 6.73
C GLU A 178 15.86 9.44 6.28
N ILE A 179 14.80 8.77 6.72
CA ILE A 179 14.47 7.41 6.30
C ILE A 179 13.40 7.49 5.21
N ALA A 180 13.69 6.94 4.03
CA ALA A 180 12.70 6.74 2.99
C ALA A 180 11.80 5.55 3.37
N PHE A 181 10.51 5.62 3.07
CA PHE A 181 9.58 4.53 3.34
C PHE A 181 8.79 4.17 2.08
N ILE A 182 8.97 2.95 1.58
CA ILE A 182 8.18 2.39 0.47
C ILE A 182 6.80 2.03 1.03
N ILE A 183 5.85 2.94 0.83
CA ILE A 183 4.47 2.78 1.30
C ILE A 183 3.64 1.89 0.37
N CYS A 184 4.02 1.80 -0.91
CA CYS A 184 3.29 1.08 -1.93
C CYS A 184 4.24 0.59 -3.03
N LEU A 185 4.16 -0.68 -3.41
CA LEU A 185 4.97 -1.27 -4.48
C LEU A 185 4.12 -2.25 -5.31
N HIS A 186 3.90 -1.92 -6.58
CA HIS A 186 3.01 -2.70 -7.44
C HIS A 186 3.53 -2.81 -8.88
N SER A 187 3.20 -3.94 -9.50
CA SER A 187 3.26 -4.16 -10.94
C SER A 187 1.84 -4.29 -11.47
N LYS A 188 1.60 -3.81 -12.69
CA LYS A 188 0.31 -3.98 -13.34
C LYS A 188 0.09 -5.48 -13.62
N PRO A 189 -1.02 -6.08 -13.14
CA PRO A 189 -1.27 -7.51 -13.32
C PRO A 189 -1.22 -7.92 -14.80
N LYS A 190 -0.72 -9.14 -15.07
CA LYS A 190 -0.63 -9.73 -16.43
C LYS A 190 0.32 -9.01 -17.40
N MET A 191 1.03 -7.97 -16.94
CA MET A 191 2.02 -7.26 -17.76
C MET A 191 3.47 -7.64 -17.44
N GLY A 192 3.68 -8.46 -16.41
CA GLY A 192 5.00 -8.79 -15.88
C GLY A 192 5.22 -8.20 -14.48
N ASP A 193 6.22 -8.72 -13.78
CA ASP A 193 6.62 -8.21 -12.47
C ASP A 193 7.85 -7.30 -12.60
N TYR A 194 7.64 -6.00 -12.40
CA TYR A 194 8.62 -4.91 -12.48
C TYR A 194 9.13 -4.45 -11.12
N ARG A 195 8.65 -5.04 -10.01
CA ARG A 195 8.97 -4.58 -8.65
C ARG A 195 10.46 -4.62 -8.33
N ARG A 196 11.15 -5.66 -8.80
CA ARG A 196 12.61 -5.82 -8.63
C ARG A 196 13.38 -4.64 -9.21
N ASP A 197 13.03 -4.23 -10.43
CA ASP A 197 13.69 -3.11 -11.08
C ASP A 197 13.40 -1.77 -10.39
N LEU A 198 12.17 -1.58 -9.90
CA LEU A 198 11.78 -0.43 -9.08
C LEU A 198 12.52 -0.36 -7.74
N ILE A 199 12.70 -1.51 -7.06
CA ILE A 199 13.51 -1.59 -5.82
C ILE A 199 14.97 -1.22 -6.13
N ARG A 200 15.56 -1.86 -7.14
CA ARG A 200 16.93 -1.61 -7.60
C ARG A 200 17.17 -0.15 -7.95
N HIS A 201 16.21 0.49 -8.62
CA HIS A 201 16.30 1.91 -8.95
C HIS A 201 16.24 2.79 -7.70
N ALA A 202 15.28 2.52 -6.81
CA ALA A 202 15.11 3.30 -5.58
C ALA A 202 16.35 3.28 -4.69
N ILE A 203 16.91 2.09 -4.42
CA ILE A 203 18.09 2.00 -3.53
C ILE A 203 19.33 2.70 -4.09
N LYS A 204 19.43 2.88 -5.41
CA LYS A 204 20.53 3.62 -6.05
C LYS A 204 20.32 5.13 -6.01
N ASP A 205 19.08 5.58 -6.14
CA ASP A 205 18.76 6.99 -6.32
C ASP A 205 18.48 7.73 -4.99
N LEU A 206 17.85 7.06 -4.03
CA LEU A 206 17.48 7.66 -2.73
C LEU A 206 18.65 8.27 -1.92
N PRO A 207 19.88 7.71 -1.89
CA PRO A 207 21.01 8.35 -1.20
C PRO A 207 21.32 9.75 -1.73
N SER A 208 21.23 9.93 -3.06
CA SER A 208 21.46 11.24 -3.70
C SER A 208 20.41 12.29 -3.33
N ARG A 209 19.29 11.85 -2.77
CA ARG A 209 18.20 12.69 -2.26
C ARG A 209 18.30 12.98 -0.77
N GLY A 210 19.37 12.53 -0.12
CA GLY A 210 19.66 12.80 1.30
C GLY A 210 18.99 11.83 2.28
N TYR A 211 18.49 10.69 1.80
CA TYR A 211 18.05 9.62 2.70
C TYR A 211 19.25 8.80 3.19
N THR A 212 19.19 8.32 4.43
CA THR A 212 20.22 7.47 5.07
C THR A 212 19.85 5.99 5.04
N SER A 213 18.56 5.67 4.94
CA SER A 213 18.07 4.31 4.79
C SER A 213 16.71 4.27 4.08
N CYS A 214 16.26 3.07 3.74
CA CYS A 214 14.96 2.82 3.14
C CYS A 214 14.25 1.68 3.85
N GLN A 215 13.03 1.92 4.32
CA GLN A 215 12.18 0.97 5.02
C GLN A 215 10.98 0.54 4.16
N VAL A 216 10.49 -0.67 4.41
CA VAL A 216 9.28 -1.21 3.79
C VAL A 216 8.61 -2.21 4.72
N ILE A 217 7.27 -2.24 4.70
CA ILE A 217 6.50 -3.33 5.32
C ILE A 217 6.22 -4.37 4.25
N ALA A 218 6.62 -5.62 4.50
CA ALA A 218 6.43 -6.75 3.60
C ALA A 218 5.70 -7.88 4.32
N GLY A 219 5.02 -8.74 3.56
CA GLY A 219 4.54 -10.02 4.07
C GLY A 219 5.68 -11.02 4.03
N LYS A 220 5.83 -11.88 5.04
CA LYS A 220 6.91 -12.89 4.99
C LYS A 220 6.77 -13.84 3.80
N ASN A 221 5.54 -14.24 3.44
CA ASN A 221 5.27 -15.29 2.44
C ASN A 221 4.27 -14.88 1.34
N THR A 222 3.59 -13.76 1.51
CA THR A 222 2.48 -13.32 0.63
C THR A 222 2.83 -12.03 -0.09
N ALA A 223 2.03 -11.69 -1.10
CA ALA A 223 2.19 -10.43 -1.82
C ALA A 223 1.79 -9.19 -1.00
N TYR A 224 1.24 -9.36 0.20
CA TYR A 224 0.68 -8.28 0.99
C TYR A 224 1.66 -7.82 2.08
N PRO A 225 1.87 -6.50 2.28
CA PRO A 225 1.25 -5.40 1.53
C PRO A 225 2.02 -4.96 0.29
N ASN A 226 3.36 -5.06 0.29
CA ASN A 226 4.22 -4.58 -0.79
C ASN A 226 4.92 -5.69 -1.59
N GLY A 227 4.65 -6.94 -1.24
CA GLY A 227 5.31 -8.11 -1.79
C GLY A 227 5.86 -9.03 -0.70
N PRO A 228 6.28 -10.24 -1.08
CA PRO A 228 6.90 -11.16 -0.15
C PRO A 228 8.32 -10.69 0.19
N ALA A 229 8.72 -10.85 1.44
CA ALA A 229 9.99 -10.39 2.00
C ALA A 229 11.21 -10.68 1.12
N TYR A 230 11.27 -11.89 0.55
CA TYR A 230 12.42 -12.35 -0.22
C TYR A 230 12.78 -11.45 -1.42
N ILE A 231 11.84 -10.70 -2.01
CA ILE A 231 12.17 -9.80 -3.13
C ILE A 231 13.00 -8.59 -2.68
N PHE A 232 12.93 -8.23 -1.40
CA PHE A 232 13.72 -7.16 -0.80
C PHE A 232 15.01 -7.71 -0.22
N GLU A 233 14.97 -8.90 0.40
CA GLU A 233 16.16 -9.61 0.90
C GLU A 233 17.19 -9.87 -0.22
N GLU A 234 16.74 -10.09 -1.46
CA GLU A 234 17.60 -10.16 -2.66
C GLU A 234 18.42 -8.88 -2.95
N TYR A 235 18.03 -7.75 -2.35
CA TYR A 235 18.70 -6.45 -2.42
C TYR A 235 19.24 -6.02 -1.06
N ASP A 236 19.61 -6.97 -0.20
CA ASP A 236 20.22 -6.75 1.12
C ASP A 236 19.37 -5.95 2.12
N PHE A 237 18.04 -5.92 1.94
CA PHE A 237 17.16 -5.45 3.01
C PHE A 237 17.18 -6.45 4.17
N GLU A 238 17.38 -5.94 5.39
CA GLU A 238 17.42 -6.72 6.62
C GLU A 238 16.08 -6.67 7.35
N GLU A 239 15.69 -7.79 7.97
CA GLU A 239 14.54 -7.85 8.86
C GLU A 239 14.85 -7.12 10.18
N LYS A 240 14.11 -6.04 10.46
CA LYS A 240 14.25 -5.28 11.71
C LYS A 240 13.33 -5.82 12.81
N THR A 241 12.07 -6.07 12.47
CA THR A 241 11.08 -6.60 13.42
C THR A 241 9.86 -7.18 12.72
N ILE A 242 9.16 -8.08 13.41
CA ILE A 242 7.79 -8.45 13.09
C ILE A 242 6.86 -7.39 13.71
N LEU A 243 5.98 -6.80 12.90
CA LEU A 243 5.05 -5.75 13.31
C LEU A 243 3.70 -6.33 13.76
N GLN A 244 3.21 -7.33 13.02
CA GLN A 244 1.90 -7.95 13.27
C GLN A 244 1.87 -9.37 12.71
N LYS A 245 0.92 -10.19 13.18
CA LYS A 245 0.50 -11.42 12.51
C LYS A 245 -0.93 -11.24 12.03
N VAL A 246 -1.13 -11.25 10.71
CA VAL A 246 -2.46 -11.16 10.11
C VAL A 246 -3.00 -12.57 9.91
N GLU A 247 -4.21 -12.83 10.40
CA GLU A 247 -4.88 -14.10 10.16
C GLU A 247 -5.46 -14.13 8.74
N LEU A 248 -5.04 -15.11 7.95
CA LEU A 248 -5.51 -15.33 6.60
C LEU A 248 -6.19 -16.70 6.50
N LYS A 249 -6.93 -16.91 5.43
CA LYS A 249 -7.61 -18.17 5.15
C LYS A 249 -6.69 -19.40 5.22
N ASP A 250 -5.43 -19.24 4.79
CA ASP A 250 -4.45 -20.33 4.69
C ASP A 250 -3.43 -20.34 5.85
N GLY A 251 -3.66 -19.55 6.90
CA GLY A 251 -2.80 -19.45 8.09
C GLY A 251 -2.41 -18.02 8.47
N TYR A 252 -1.47 -17.87 9.41
CA TYR A 252 -0.96 -16.56 9.80
C TYR A 252 0.12 -16.06 8.85
N GLU A 253 0.05 -14.79 8.48
CA GLU A 253 1.09 -14.09 7.75
C GLU A 253 1.75 -13.03 8.65
N PRO A 254 3.05 -13.16 8.95
CA PRO A 254 3.82 -12.10 9.60
C PRO A 254 3.97 -10.92 8.65
N LEU A 255 3.63 -9.72 9.14
CA LEU A 255 4.04 -8.47 8.55
C LEU A 255 5.37 -8.07 9.17
N ILE A 256 6.39 -7.90 8.34
CA ILE A 256 7.74 -7.57 8.78
C ILE A 256 8.13 -6.19 8.30
N LEU A 257 8.86 -5.47 9.15
CA LEU A 257 9.59 -4.27 8.76
C LEU A 257 10.95 -4.70 8.24
N LEU A 258 11.23 -4.36 7.00
CA LEU A 258 12.53 -4.53 6.38
C LEU A 258 13.20 -3.17 6.19
N GLU A 259 14.52 -3.13 6.24
CA GLU A 259 15.30 -1.90 6.03
C GLU A 259 16.60 -2.15 5.28
N TYR A 260 16.90 -1.25 4.35
CA TYR A 260 18.18 -1.15 3.65
C TYR A 260 18.93 0.08 4.14
N GLN A 261 20.15 -0.10 4.64
CA GLN A 261 21.03 1.00 5.03
C GLN A 261 21.83 1.49 3.82
N PHE A 262 21.81 2.79 3.54
CA PHE A 262 22.65 3.35 2.49
C PHE A 262 24.08 3.53 3.00
N THR A 263 25.05 3.07 2.20
CA THR A 263 26.49 3.21 2.47
C THR A 263 27.08 4.43 1.78
#